data_AF-A0A961FTL3-F1
#
_entry.id   AF-A0A961FTL3-F1
#
_cell.length_a   1.000
_cell.length_b   1.000
_cell.length_c   1.000
_cell.angle_alpha   90.00
_cell.angle_beta   90.00
_cell.angle_gamma   90.00
#
_symmetry.space_group_name_H-M   'P 1'
#
loop_
_entity.id
_entity.type
_entity.pdbx_description
1 polymer ?
#
loop_
_entity_poly.entity_id
_entity_poly.type
_entity_poly.pdbx_seq_one_letter_code
_entity_poly.pdbx_strand_id
1 'polypeptide(L)' 'PVNVKNWVAFWKSRSATRWPRPEESPVWLPDCLDRQLRNGESYSAKWEYVRENPVRHGFVKKAGDWPYQGEANVLLWKDS' A
#
# COMPACT_ATOMS: atom_id res chain seq x y z
N PRO A 1 8.88 -17.45 -8.73
CA PRO A 1 8.57 -16.51 -7.61
C PRO A 1 8.14 -15.15 -8.16
N VAL A 2 6.98 -14.64 -7.76
CA VAL A 2 6.60 -13.25 -8.09
C VAL A 2 7.57 -12.33 -7.37
N ASN A 3 8.36 -11.58 -8.13
CA ASN A 3 9.29 -10.61 -7.58
C ASN A 3 8.51 -9.33 -7.27
N VAL A 4 8.35 -8.98 -5.99
CA VAL A 4 7.64 -7.78 -5.53
C VAL A 4 8.19 -6.53 -6.22
N LYS A 5 9.51 -6.46 -6.46
CA LYS A 5 10.13 -5.33 -7.16
C LYS A 5 9.66 -5.22 -8.61
N ASN A 6 9.50 -6.34 -9.32
CA ASN A 6 8.98 -6.32 -10.70
C ASN A 6 7.50 -5.87 -10.73
N TRP A 7 6.70 -6.34 -9.76
CA TRP A 7 5.30 -5.94 -9.65
C TRP A 7 5.16 -4.45 -9.33
N VAL A 8 5.95 -3.92 -8.38
CA VAL A 8 5.94 -2.49 -8.06
C VAL A 8 6.47 -1.66 -9.23
N ALA A 9 7.53 -2.10 -9.92
CA ALA A 9 8.06 -1.41 -11.09
C ALA A 9 7.02 -1.29 -12.21
N PHE A 10 6.25 -2.35 -12.47
CA PHE A 10 5.16 -2.33 -13.43
C PHE A 10 4.11 -1.26 -13.09
N TRP A 11 3.62 -1.21 -11.85
CA TRP A 11 2.59 -0.26 -11.44
C TRP A 11 3.10 1.19 -11.35
N LYS A 12 4.33 1.40 -10.87
CA LYS A 12 4.96 2.73 -10.85
C LYS A 12 5.14 3.28 -12.26
N SER A 13 5.61 2.46 -13.21
CA SER A 13 5.74 2.84 -14.61
C SER A 13 4.38 3.22 -15.20
N ARG A 14 3.38 2.35 -15.07
CA ARG A 14 2.05 2.57 -15.65
C ARG A 14 1.34 3.80 -15.08
N SER A 15 1.49 4.07 -13.78
CA SER A 15 0.91 5.25 -13.14
C SER A 15 1.67 6.53 -13.51
N ALA A 16 3.00 6.50 -13.58
CA ALA A 16 3.81 7.64 -14.01
C ALA A 16 3.51 8.05 -15.46
N THR A 17 3.38 7.09 -16.39
CA THR A 17 3.01 7.39 -17.78
C THR A 17 1.64 8.06 -17.92
N ARG A 18 0.72 7.79 -16.99
CA ARG A 18 -0.65 8.33 -17.00
C ARG A 18 -0.81 9.55 -16.10
N TRP A 19 0.27 10.02 -15.47
CA TRP A 19 0.21 11.17 -14.59
C TRP A 19 -0.10 12.43 -15.42
N PRO A 20 -1.09 13.25 -15.01
CA PRO A 20 -1.58 14.35 -15.85
C PRO A 20 -0.61 15.54 -15.94
N ARG A 21 0.46 15.56 -15.14
CA ARG A 21 1.39 16.68 -14.98
C ARG A 21 2.84 16.24 -15.21
N PRO A 22 3.30 16.19 -16.47
CA PRO A 22 4.63 15.70 -16.82
C PRO A 22 5.77 16.42 -16.07
N GLU A 23 5.59 17.70 -15.73
CA GLU A 23 6.52 18.56 -15.00
C GLU A 23 6.78 18.11 -13.55
N GLU A 24 5.90 17.29 -12.96
CA GLU A 24 6.08 16.73 -11.61
C GLU A 24 6.95 15.44 -11.63
N SER A 25 7.52 15.07 -12.80
CA SER A 25 8.37 13.90 -12.91
C SER A 25 9.75 14.11 -12.23
N PRO A 26 10.29 13.09 -11.54
CA PRO A 26 9.69 11.79 -11.27
C PRO A 26 8.68 11.81 -10.11
N VAL A 27 7.50 11.24 -10.34
CA VAL A 27 6.42 11.18 -9.32
C VAL A 27 6.59 10.07 -8.27
N TRP A 28 7.50 9.12 -8.52
CA TRP A 28 7.76 8.01 -7.61
C TRP A 28 9.22 7.99 -7.14
N LEU A 29 9.42 7.71 -5.85
CA LEU A 29 10.73 7.36 -5.32
C LEU A 29 11.20 6.00 -5.88
N PRO A 30 12.52 5.81 -6.08
CA PRO A 30 13.08 4.52 -6.45
C PRO A 30 12.85 3.46 -5.34
N ASP A 31 12.90 2.18 -5.75
CA ASP A 31 12.70 1.01 -4.89
C ASP A 31 11.31 0.91 -4.23
N CYS A 32 11.09 -0.08 -3.37
CA CYS A 32 9.90 -0.24 -2.57
C CYS A 32 10.25 -0.76 -1.17
N LEU A 33 9.41 -0.43 -0.18
CA LEU A 33 9.46 -1.06 1.12
C LEU A 33 8.66 -2.36 1.07
N ASP A 34 9.34 -3.50 1.08
CA ASP A 34 8.72 -4.81 1.24
C ASP A 34 9.11 -5.45 2.58
N ARG A 35 8.11 -5.95 3.31
CA ARG A 35 8.33 -6.72 4.54
C ARG A 35 7.46 -7.96 4.49
N GLN A 36 8.09 -9.14 4.52
CA GLN A 36 7.38 -10.41 4.54
C GLN A 36 6.71 -10.62 5.91
N LEU A 37 5.41 -10.94 5.90
CA LEU A 37 4.66 -11.37 7.10
C LEU A 37 4.79 -12.89 7.23
N ARG A 38 5.11 -13.40 8.43
CA ARG A 38 5.43 -14.82 8.66
C ARG A 38 4.55 -15.52 9.71
N ASN A 39 3.68 -14.79 10.42
CA ASN A 39 2.77 -15.33 11.43
C ASN A 39 1.44 -14.55 11.48
N GLY A 40 0.37 -15.22 11.95
CA GLY A 40 -1.02 -14.73 11.92
C GLY A 40 -1.31 -13.53 12.81
N GLU A 41 -0.65 -13.44 13.97
CA GLU A 41 -0.70 -12.25 14.84
C GLU A 41 -0.27 -10.96 14.12
N SER A 42 0.44 -11.06 13.00
CA SER A 42 1.04 -9.92 12.29
C SER A 42 0.18 -9.33 11.18
N TYR A 43 -0.88 -10.00 10.70
CA TYR A 43 -1.69 -9.44 9.59
C TYR A 43 -2.69 -8.39 10.08
N SER A 44 -3.58 -8.74 11.02
CA SER A 44 -4.62 -7.83 11.51
C SER A 44 -4.04 -6.58 12.15
N ALA A 45 -2.96 -6.70 12.92
CA ALA A 45 -2.25 -5.56 13.49
C ALA A 45 -1.62 -4.65 12.42
N LYS A 46 -1.08 -5.24 11.34
CA LYS A 46 -0.51 -4.47 10.23
C LYS A 46 -1.60 -3.81 9.38
N TRP A 47 -2.73 -4.48 9.20
CA TRP A 47 -3.90 -3.92 8.54
C TRP A 47 -4.43 -2.72 9.31
N GLU A 48 -4.60 -2.84 10.62
CA GLU A 48 -5.01 -1.74 11.50
C GLU A 48 -4.06 -0.54 11.38
N TYR A 49 -2.74 -0.80 11.36
CA TYR A 49 -1.74 0.25 11.15
C TYR A 49 -1.94 1.00 9.83
N VAL A 50 -2.21 0.29 8.73
CA VAL A 50 -2.44 0.92 7.42
C VAL A 50 -3.75 1.71 7.43
N ARG A 51 -4.80 1.14 8.04
CA ARG A 51 -6.12 1.77 8.17
C ARG A 51 -6.07 3.07 8.96
N GLU A 52 -5.29 3.11 10.04
CA GLU A 52 -5.13 4.30 10.90
C GLU A 52 -4.12 5.33 10.35
N ASN A 53 -3.37 5.01 9.30
CA ASN A 53 -2.34 5.90 8.74
C ASN A 53 -2.89 7.29 8.32
N PRO A 54 -4.07 7.40 7.66
CA PRO A 54 -4.65 8.70 7.33
C PRO A 54 -4.98 9.57 8.54
N VAL A 55 -5.39 8.96 9.66
CA VAL A 55 -5.67 9.67 10.92
C VAL A 55 -4.37 10.18 11.52
N ARG A 56 -3.34 9.34 11.57
CA ARG A 56 -2.01 9.70 12.10
C ARG A 56 -1.34 10.85 11.33
N HIS A 57 -1.59 10.93 10.03
CA HIS A 57 -1.11 12.03 9.18
C HIS A 57 -2.07 13.22 9.11
N GLY A 58 -3.20 13.18 9.82
CA GLY A 58 -4.14 14.31 9.92
C GLY A 58 -5.03 14.52 8.70
N PHE A 59 -5.12 13.55 7.78
CA PHE A 59 -5.95 13.67 6.58
C PHE A 59 -7.44 13.53 6.89
N VAL A 60 -7.80 12.72 7.89
CA VAL A 60 -9.18 12.49 8.35
C VAL A 60 -9.23 12.33 9.87
N LYS A 61 -10.41 12.53 10.46
CA LYS A 61 -10.61 12.36 11.92
C LYS A 61 -10.88 10.91 12.32
N LYS A 62 -11.48 10.12 11.43
CA LYS A 62 -11.73 8.69 11.63
C LYS A 62 -11.22 7.94 10.42
N ALA A 63 -10.63 6.77 10.63
CA ALA A 63 -10.07 5.97 9.55
C ALA A 63 -11.10 5.61 8.47
N GLY A 64 -12.35 5.34 8.87
CA GLY A 64 -13.47 5.07 7.95
C GLY A 64 -13.83 6.22 7.01
N ASP A 65 -13.41 7.46 7.30
CA ASP A 65 -13.70 8.62 6.46
C ASP A 65 -12.72 8.74 5.28
N TRP A 66 -11.64 7.94 5.25
CA TRP A 66 -10.66 8.00 4.16
C TRP A 66 -11.20 7.31 2.90
N PRO A 67 -11.41 8.02 1.77
CA PRO A 67 -12.02 7.42 0.58
C PRO A 67 -11.06 6.53 -0.21
N TYR A 68 -9.74 6.62 0.05
CA TYR A 68 -8.70 5.90 -0.69
C TYR A 68 -8.14 4.73 0.12
N GLN A 69 -9.02 3.91 0.70
CA GLN A 69 -8.67 2.69 1.44
C GLN A 69 -9.27 1.44 0.77
N GLY A 70 -8.72 0.27 1.10
CA GLY A 70 -9.25 -1.01 0.65
C GLY A 70 -8.17 -2.09 0.53
N GLU A 71 -8.57 -3.28 0.11
CA GLU A 71 -7.69 -4.41 -0.16
C GLU A 71 -7.95 -4.96 -1.56
N ALA A 72 -6.89 -5.40 -2.24
CA ALA A 72 -7.03 -6.03 -3.56
C ALA A 72 -7.51 -7.49 -3.44
N ASN A 73 -7.15 -8.18 -2.36
CA ASN A 73 -7.54 -9.55 -2.07
C ASN A 73 -7.73 -9.70 -0.56
N VAL A 74 -8.83 -10.36 -0.16
CA VAL A 74 -9.05 -10.78 1.22
C VAL A 74 -8.08 -11.92 1.54
N LEU A 75 -7.20 -11.73 2.52
CA LEU A 75 -6.28 -12.78 2.98
C LEU A 75 -6.79 -13.36 4.30
N LEU A 76 -7.47 -14.50 4.23
CA LEU A 76 -7.90 -15.25 5.42
C LEU A 76 -6.71 -16.02 5.98
N TRP A 77 -6.09 -15.49 7.03
CA TRP A 77 -5.07 -16.24 7.75
C TRP A 77 -5.72 -17.37 8.55
N LYS A 78 -5.29 -18.60 8.32
CA LYS A 78 -5.66 -19.74 9.17
C LYS A 78 -4.56 -19.88 10.22
N ASP A 79 -4.88 -19.57 11.46
CA ASP A 79 -4.03 -19.98 12.57
C ASP A 79 -3.97 -21.52 12.53
N SER A 80 -2.76 -22.04 12.38
CA SER A 80 -2.48 -23.48 12.34
C SER A 80 -2.31 -24.02 13.75
#